data_AF-A0A6G3D1F7-F1
#
_entry.id   AF-A0A6G3D1F7-F1
#
_cell.length_a   1.000
_cell.length_b   1.000
_cell.length_c   1.000
_cell.angle_alpha   90.00
_cell.angle_beta   90.00
_cell.angle_gamma   90.00
#
_symmetry.space_group_name_H-M   'P 1'
#
loop_
_entity.id
_entity.type
_entity.pdbx_description
1 polymer ?
#
loop_
_entity_poly.entity_id
_entity_poly.type
_entity_poly.pdbx_seq_one_letter_code
_entity_poly.pdbx_strand_id
1 'polypeptide(L)'
;MSTAPGTGGPRTGYAVVVPTLVRDTLADCLAALVAAHGPDPDEIVLVDDRPEPGADPGALEHALTVLGDLRERTVVLRSGGRGPAAARNTGARAVTSPWTAFLDDDVQVG
;
A
#
# COMPACT_ATOMS: atom_id res chain seq x y z
N MET A 1 17.36 29.35 27.92
CA MET A 1 18.40 28.79 27.04
C MET A 1 17.73 27.68 26.25
N SER A 2 17.32 27.97 25.01
CA SER A 2 16.53 27.09 24.16
C SER A 2 17.47 26.12 23.44
N THR A 3 17.32 24.82 23.66
CA THR A 3 18.01 23.78 22.89
C THR A 3 17.31 23.68 21.53
N ALA A 4 18.02 24.02 20.46
CA ALA A 4 17.56 23.79 19.10
C ALA A 4 17.23 22.30 18.89
N PRO A 5 16.15 21.96 18.17
CA PRO A 5 15.93 20.58 17.77
C PRO A 5 17.10 20.15 16.88
N GLY A 6 17.70 19.01 17.23
CA GLY A 6 18.76 18.38 16.45
C GLY A 6 18.33 18.26 14.99
N THR A 7 19.24 18.59 14.09
CA THR A 7 19.05 18.48 12.64
C THR A 7 18.74 17.02 12.32
N GLY A 8 17.46 16.69 12.19
CA GLY A 8 17.02 15.34 11.87
C GLY A 8 17.70 14.89 10.60
N GLY A 9 18.35 13.72 10.65
CA GLY A 9 18.84 13.06 9.45
C GLY A 9 17.70 12.93 8.42
N PRO A 10 18.02 12.77 7.13
CA PRO A 10 16.98 12.66 6.10
C PRO A 10 15.97 11.60 6.51
N ARG A 11 14.67 11.94 6.50
CA ARG A 11 13.61 10.96 6.78
C ARG A 11 13.66 9.89 5.69
N THR A 12 14.02 8.66 6.07
CA THR A 12 14.16 7.51 5.17
C THR A 12 12.91 6.65 5.07
N GLY A 13 11.83 7.03 5.76
CA GLY A 13 10.54 6.34 5.72
C GLY A 13 9.96 6.24 4.32
N TYR A 14 9.16 5.21 4.05
CA TYR A 14 8.55 5.03 2.73
C TYR A 14 7.16 4.40 2.83
N ALA A 15 6.35 4.72 1.84
CA ALA A 15 5.05 4.13 1.59
C ALA A 15 5.09 3.14 0.43
N VAL A 16 4.22 2.14 0.47
CA VAL A 16 3.94 1.27 -0.68
C VAL A 16 2.52 1.51 -1.16
N VAL A 17 2.36 1.86 -2.43
CA VAL A 17 1.05 2.00 -3.08
C VAL A 17 0.81 0.79 -3.97
N VAL A 18 -0.25 0.04 -3.69
CA VAL A 18 -0.65 -1.16 -4.43
C VAL A 18 -1.99 -0.92 -5.14
N PRO A 19 -2.02 -0.66 -6.46
CA PRO A 19 -3.26 -0.71 -7.21
C PRO A 19 -3.71 -2.16 -7.38
N THR A 20 -5.00 -2.44 -7.22
CA THR A 20 -5.53 -3.80 -7.37
C THR A 20 -6.93 -3.82 -7.95
N LEU A 21 -7.23 -4.90 -8.67
CA LEU A 21 -8.60 -5.30 -9.02
C LEU A 21 -9.09 -6.47 -8.15
N VAL A 22 -8.38 -6.74 -7.05
CA VAL A 22 -8.58 -7.88 -6.15
C VAL A 22 -8.43 -9.20 -6.91
N ARG A 23 -7.33 -9.31 -7.67
CA ARG A 23 -6.95 -10.54 -8.37
C ARG A 23 -6.52 -11.61 -7.35
N ASP A 24 -6.58 -12.87 -7.75
CA ASP A 24 -6.14 -13.99 -6.91
C ASP A 24 -4.65 -13.87 -6.47
N THR A 25 -3.84 -13.14 -7.24
CA THR A 25 -2.42 -12.87 -6.96
C THR A 25 -2.19 -11.88 -5.81
N LEU A 26 -3.20 -11.11 -5.41
CA LEU A 26 -3.02 -10.04 -4.42
C LEU A 26 -2.55 -10.59 -3.07
N ALA A 27 -3.13 -11.69 -2.61
CA ALA A 27 -2.74 -12.29 -1.32
C ALA A 27 -1.27 -12.70 -1.34
N ASP A 28 -0.82 -13.32 -2.43
CA ASP A 28 0.57 -13.74 -2.63
C ASP A 28 1.54 -12.56 -2.74
N CYS A 29 1.13 -11.46 -3.41
CA CYS A 29 1.90 -10.22 -3.47
C CYS A 29 2.08 -9.60 -2.08
N LEU A 30 1.01 -9.53 -1.28
CA LEU A 30 1.08 -8.98 0.08
C LEU A 30 1.89 -9.89 1.01
N ALA A 31 1.82 -11.23 0.83
CA ALA A 31 2.68 -12.16 1.55
C ALA A 31 4.16 -11.93 1.24
N ALA A 32 4.49 -11.73 -0.03
CA ALA A 32 5.87 -11.43 -0.45
C ALA A 32 6.37 -10.09 0.11
N LEU A 33 5.49 -9.08 0.19
CA LEU A 33 5.82 -7.80 0.84
C LEU A 33 6.11 -7.97 2.33
N VAL A 34 5.30 -8.76 3.06
CA VAL A 34 5.52 -9.07 4.48
C VAL A 34 6.83 -9.83 4.69
N ALA A 35 7.19 -10.73 3.77
CA ALA A 35 8.41 -11.52 3.84
C ALA A 35 9.67 -10.77 3.36
N ALA A 36 9.52 -9.56 2.82
CA ALA A 36 10.61 -8.82 2.22
C ALA A 36 11.70 -8.46 3.25
N HIS A 37 12.96 -8.49 2.81
CA HIS A 37 14.08 -8.07 3.64
C HIS A 37 14.27 -6.56 3.63
N GLY A 38 14.46 -5.97 4.81
CA GLY A 38 14.73 -4.55 4.97
C GLY A 38 13.84 -3.92 6.04
N PRO A 39 13.80 -2.58 6.10
CA PRO A 39 12.84 -1.89 6.95
C PRO A 39 11.42 -2.06 6.42
N ASP A 40 10.46 -2.25 7.31
CA ASP A 40 9.04 -2.24 6.98
C ASP A 40 8.61 -0.88 6.40
N PRO A 41 7.57 -0.85 5.55
CA PRO A 41 6.95 0.41 5.16
C PRO A 41 6.29 1.09 6.36
N ASP A 42 6.32 2.42 6.36
CA ASP A 42 5.61 3.23 7.36
C ASP A 42 4.10 3.19 7.11
N GLU A 43 3.69 3.07 5.84
CA GLU A 43 2.30 2.98 5.42
C GLU A 43 2.16 2.14 4.13
N ILE A 44 1.04 1.42 4.02
CA ILE A 44 0.63 0.72 2.80
C ILE A 44 -0.70 1.33 2.36
N VAL A 45 -0.79 1.75 1.10
CA VAL A 45 -2.02 2.25 0.50
C VAL A 45 -2.47 1.29 -0.58
N LEU A 46 -3.44 0.45 -0.23
CA LEU A 46 -4.08 -0.48 -1.16
C LEU A 46 -5.24 0.24 -1.86
N VAL A 47 -5.20 0.31 -3.19
CA VAL A 47 -6.20 1.02 -3.99
C VAL A 47 -7.02 0.02 -4.80
N ASP A 48 -8.23 -0.24 -4.36
CA ASP A 48 -9.23 -1.04 -5.08
C ASP A 48 -9.80 -0.21 -6.25
N ASP A 49 -9.37 -0.56 -7.45
CA ASP A 49 -9.82 0.09 -8.68
C ASP A 49 -10.94 -0.68 -9.37
N ARG A 50 -11.68 -1.56 -8.68
CA ARG A 50 -12.87 -2.18 -9.28
C ARG A 50 -13.95 -1.12 -9.57
N PRO A 51 -14.67 -1.20 -10.70
CA PRO A 51 -15.78 -0.31 -11.00
C PRO A 51 -16.96 -0.56 -10.07
N GLU A 52 -17.76 0.49 -9.85
CA GLU A 52 -19.03 0.43 -9.12
C GLU A 52 -20.22 0.56 -10.11
N PRO A 53 -21.40 -0.02 -9.80
CA PRO A 53 -21.71 -0.91 -8.69
C PRO A 53 -21.37 -2.39 -8.98
N GLY A 54 -20.99 -3.16 -7.96
CA GLY A 54 -20.88 -4.63 -8.06
C GLY A 54 -19.61 -5.25 -7.46
N ALA A 55 -18.71 -4.45 -6.90
CA ALA A 55 -17.55 -4.95 -6.19
C ALA A 55 -17.97 -5.56 -4.83
N ASP A 56 -17.72 -6.86 -4.64
CA ASP A 56 -17.92 -7.52 -3.34
C ASP A 56 -17.07 -6.83 -2.26
N PRO A 57 -17.67 -6.29 -1.18
CA PRO A 57 -16.96 -5.68 -0.07
C PRO A 57 -16.02 -6.66 0.66
N GLY A 58 -16.34 -7.97 0.67
CA GLY A 58 -15.57 -9.00 1.36
C GLY A 58 -14.36 -9.52 0.59
N ALA A 59 -14.25 -9.25 -0.71
CA ALA A 59 -13.21 -9.82 -1.57
C ALA A 59 -11.77 -9.49 -1.11
N LEU A 60 -11.58 -8.40 -0.37
CA LEU A 60 -10.28 -8.00 0.17
C LEU A 60 -9.93 -8.67 1.50
N GLU A 61 -10.88 -9.25 2.21
CA GLU A 61 -10.69 -9.72 3.59
C GLU A 61 -9.55 -10.72 3.73
N HIS A 62 -9.49 -11.69 2.81
CA HIS A 62 -8.42 -12.69 2.78
C HIS A 62 -7.05 -12.04 2.59
N ALA A 63 -6.89 -11.22 1.55
CA ALA A 63 -5.63 -10.55 1.25
C ALA A 63 -5.18 -9.62 2.40
N LEU A 64 -6.11 -8.92 3.03
CA LEU A 64 -5.81 -8.03 4.15
C LEU A 64 -5.39 -8.78 5.42
N THR A 65 -5.84 -10.03 5.60
CA THR A 65 -5.43 -10.87 6.73
C THR A 65 -3.95 -11.29 6.62
N VAL A 66 -3.44 -11.45 5.39
CA VAL A 66 -2.04 -11.84 5.13
C VAL A 66 -1.04 -10.79 5.63
N LEU A 67 -1.44 -9.53 5.75
CA LEU A 67 -0.55 -8.42 6.13
C LEU A 67 -0.04 -8.48 7.58
N GLY A 68 -0.66 -9.29 8.46
CA GLY A 68 -0.23 -9.38 9.86
C GLY A 68 -0.10 -8.00 10.53
N ASP A 69 1.05 -7.72 11.13
CA ASP A 69 1.33 -6.44 11.82
C ASP A 69 1.28 -5.22 10.88
N LEU A 70 1.55 -5.40 9.57
CA LEU A 70 1.45 -4.32 8.58
C LEU A 70 -0.02 -3.92 8.30
N ARG A 71 -0.99 -4.71 8.77
CA ARG A 71 -2.42 -4.39 8.62
C ARG A 71 -2.77 -3.08 9.29
N GLU A 72 -2.20 -2.78 10.46
CA GLU A 72 -2.45 -1.53 11.19
C GLU A 72 -1.92 -0.29 10.46
N ARG A 73 -0.96 -0.49 9.55
CA ARG A 73 -0.36 0.54 8.69
C ARG A 73 -1.01 0.63 7.31
N THR A 74 -2.04 -0.18 7.06
CA THR A 74 -2.64 -0.30 5.73
C THR A 74 -3.96 0.46 5.63
N VAL A 75 -4.03 1.41 4.70
CA VAL A 75 -5.26 2.10 4.31
C VAL A 75 -5.76 1.54 2.99
N VAL A 76 -7.07 1.29 2.91
CA VAL A 76 -7.74 0.87 1.68
C VAL A 76 -8.52 2.04 1.10
N LEU A 77 -8.26 2.37 -0.16
CA LEU A 77 -8.98 3.38 -0.93
C LEU A 77 -9.71 2.74 -2.10
N ARG A 78 -10.77 3.39 -2.59
CA ARG A 78 -11.43 3.03 -3.86
C ARG A 78 -11.18 4.09 -4.92
N SER A 79 -10.83 3.68 -6.14
CA SER A 79 -10.61 4.61 -7.26
C SER A 79 -11.60 4.50 -8.42
N GLY A 80 -12.43 3.46 -8.43
CA GLY A 80 -13.66 3.37 -9.22
C GLY A 80 -13.51 2.96 -10.68
N GLY A 81 -12.57 2.09 -11.03
CA GLY A 81 -12.48 1.54 -12.40
C GLY A 81 -11.86 2.47 -13.42
N ARG A 82 -10.95 3.37 -13.00
CA ARG A 82 -10.35 4.38 -13.90
C ARG A 82 -9.00 3.97 -14.48
N GLY A 83 -8.56 2.76 -14.16
CA GLY A 83 -7.34 2.14 -14.64
C GLY A 83 -6.14 2.35 -13.69
N PRO A 84 -5.06 1.57 -13.89
CA PRO A 84 -3.93 1.51 -12.96
C PRO A 84 -3.26 2.86 -12.68
N ALA A 85 -3.15 3.73 -13.69
CA ALA A 85 -2.56 5.06 -13.51
C ALA A 85 -3.41 5.95 -12.59
N ALA A 86 -4.74 5.88 -12.71
CA ALA A 86 -5.64 6.63 -11.83
C ALA A 86 -5.59 6.10 -10.40
N ALA A 87 -5.52 4.77 -10.23
CA ALA A 87 -5.38 4.12 -8.93
C ALA A 87 -4.07 4.51 -8.23
N ARG A 88 -2.94 4.43 -8.93
CA ARG A 88 -1.62 4.88 -8.42
C ARG A 88 -1.65 6.35 -8.00
N ASN A 89 -2.26 7.22 -8.82
CA ASN A 89 -2.41 8.64 -8.49
C ASN A 89 -3.36 8.90 -7.31
N THR A 90 -4.39 8.08 -7.10
CA THR A 90 -5.23 8.14 -5.89
C THR A 90 -4.40 7.79 -4.66
N GLY A 91 -3.64 6.68 -4.71
CA GLY A 91 -2.80 6.24 -3.61
C GLY A 91 -1.69 7.23 -3.27
N ALA A 92 -0.96 7.72 -4.28
CA ALA A 92 0.14 8.67 -4.10
C ALA A 92 -0.30 10.00 -3.45
N ARG A 93 -1.55 10.42 -3.64
CA ARG A 93 -2.09 11.62 -2.98
C ARG A 93 -2.43 11.42 -1.51
N ALA A 94 -2.58 10.18 -1.06
CA ALA A 94 -2.88 9.84 0.33
C ALA A 94 -1.63 9.58 1.17
N VAL A 95 -0.49 9.33 0.52
CA VAL A 95 0.81 9.07 1.15
C VAL A 95 1.34 10.30 1.88
N THR A 96 1.90 10.08 3.07
CA THR A 96 2.53 11.12 3.91
C THR A 96 4.04 10.91 4.10
N SER A 97 4.52 9.70 3.79
CA SER A 97 5.91 9.30 3.79
C SER A 97 6.74 10.10 2.76
N PRO A 98 8.03 10.34 3.02
CA PRO A 98 8.87 11.12 2.11
C PRO A 98 9.17 10.39 0.80
N TRP A 99 9.04 9.06 0.76
CA TRP A 99 9.23 8.23 -0.43
C TRP A 99 8.00 7.36 -0.69
N THR A 100 7.72 7.09 -1.97
CA THR A 100 6.65 6.19 -2.41
C THR A 100 7.19 5.16 -3.37
N ALA A 101 6.97 3.89 -3.09
CA ALA A 101 7.16 2.79 -4.02
C ALA A 101 5.80 2.35 -4.59
N PHE A 102 5.72 2.13 -5.89
CA PHE A 102 4.57 1.49 -6.52
C PHE A 102 4.84 0.00 -6.68
N LEU A 103 3.89 -0.82 -6.27
CA LEU A 103 3.98 -2.27 -6.33
C LEU A 103 2.69 -2.82 -6.97
N ASP A 104 2.81 -3.55 -8.07
CA ASP A 104 1.65 -4.14 -8.74
C ASP A 104 1.21 -5.43 -8.00
N ASP A 105 -0.09 -5.71 -7.95
CA ASP A 105 -0.68 -6.81 -7.16
C ASP A 105 -0.43 -8.23 -7.70
N ASP A 106 0.47 -8.37 -8.68
CA ASP A 106 0.99 -9.64 -9.20
C ASP A 106 2.52 -9.76 -9.08
N VAL A 107 3.17 -8.85 -8.33
CA VAL A 107 4.60 -8.90 -8.08
C VAL A 107 4.90 -9.74 -6.84
N GLN A 108 5.80 -10.70 -7.01
CA GLN A 108 6.41 -11.45 -5.92
C GLN A 108 7.92 -11.29 -6.00
N VAL A 109 8.57 -11.13 -4.85
CA VAL A 109 10.04 -11.18 -4.73
C VAL A 109 10.39 -12.50 -4.06
N GLY A 110 11.32 -13.23 -4.66
CA GLY A 110 11.83 -14.52 -4.17
C GLY A 110 13.24 -14.40 -3.63
#